data_AF-A0A367KFB0-F1
#
_entry.id   AF-A0A367KFB0-F1
#
_cell.length_a   1.000
_cell.length_b   1.000
_cell.length_c   1.000
_cell.angle_alpha   90.00
_cell.angle_beta   90.00
_cell.angle_gamma   90.00
#
_symmetry.space_group_name_H-M   'P 1'
#
loop_
_entity.id
_entity.type
_entity.pdbx_description
1 polymer ?
#
loop_
_entity_poly.entity_id
_entity_poly.type
_entity_poly.pdbx_seq_one_letter_code
_entity_poly.pdbx_strand_id
1 'polypeptide(L)'
;MGYLSLGESKCSSESDTLVGNWRKLGILPFPLSKRAVINRIYNRYTMGAYKYLEELARKKQSDVSRFLLRVRCWEYRQLNVIHRASRSSRPDKARRLGYKAKQGFVIYRIRVRRGGRKRPVPKGATYGKPVNEGVSQLKYQRSLRSTAEERVGRKCANLRVLNSYWINQDATYKYYEVIL
;
A
#
# COMPACT_ATOMS: atom_id res chain seq x y z
N MET A 1 -60.55 -6.23 16.48
CA MET A 1 -59.38 -6.48 17.35
C MET A 1 -58.18 -5.77 16.73
N GLY A 2 -57.65 -4.77 17.43
CA GLY A 2 -56.71 -3.78 16.87
C GLY A 2 -55.26 -4.25 16.80
N TYR A 3 -54.55 -3.72 15.81
CA TYR A 3 -53.10 -3.80 15.63
C TYR A 3 -52.41 -2.80 16.58
N LEU A 4 -51.45 -3.28 17.37
CA LEU A 4 -50.59 -2.48 18.25
C LEU A 4 -49.35 -1.98 17.47
N SER A 5 -49.17 -0.66 17.44
CA SER A 5 -47.94 -0.01 16.98
C SER A 5 -46.90 -0.01 18.11
N LEU A 6 -45.67 -0.41 17.79
CA LEU A 6 -44.52 -0.31 18.69
C LEU A 6 -43.93 1.10 18.60
N GLY A 7 -44.14 1.87 19.65
CA GLY A 7 -43.58 3.21 19.83
C GLY A 7 -42.09 3.19 20.16
N GLU A 8 -41.42 4.23 19.70
CA GLU A 8 -40.00 4.53 19.93
C GLU A 8 -39.67 4.69 21.42
N SER A 9 -38.77 3.85 21.92
CA SER A 9 -38.25 3.96 23.29
C SER A 9 -37.10 4.98 23.36
N LYS A 10 -37.35 6.11 24.02
CA LYS A 10 -36.36 7.10 24.46
C LYS A 10 -35.37 6.45 25.43
N CYS A 11 -34.09 6.41 25.08
CA CYS A 11 -32.99 6.11 26.02
C CYS A 11 -32.14 7.37 26.17
N SER A 12 -32.58 8.27 27.06
CA SER A 12 -31.93 9.54 27.36
C SER A 12 -31.82 9.71 28.87
N SER A 13 -30.76 9.18 29.49
CA SER A 13 -30.39 9.54 30.87
C SER A 13 -29.00 9.09 31.36
N GLU A 14 -28.18 8.35 30.60
CA GLU A 14 -26.86 7.88 31.09
C GLU A 14 -25.63 8.53 30.44
N SER A 15 -25.80 9.46 29.49
CA SER A 15 -24.67 10.13 28.82
C SER A 15 -24.09 11.35 29.57
N ASP A 16 -24.79 11.86 30.59
CA ASP A 16 -24.47 13.16 31.19
C ASP A 16 -23.49 13.10 32.37
N THR A 17 -23.26 11.92 32.94
CA THR A 17 -22.33 11.76 34.09
C THR A 17 -20.86 11.64 33.67
N LEU A 18 -20.56 11.27 32.42
CA LEU A 18 -19.16 11.14 31.93
C LEU A 18 -18.58 12.43 31.33
N VAL A 19 -19.39 13.50 31.20
CA VAL A 19 -18.95 14.79 30.66
C VAL A 19 -18.44 15.73 31.76
N GLY A 20 -18.80 15.47 33.02
CA GLY A 20 -18.48 16.35 34.16
C GLY A 20 -17.03 16.35 34.63
N ASN A 21 -16.24 15.31 34.34
CA ASN A 21 -14.91 15.14 34.97
C ASN A 21 -13.70 15.49 34.07
N TRP A 22 -13.92 15.91 32.82
CA TRP A 22 -12.83 16.22 31.88
C TRP A 22 -12.51 17.73 31.76
N ARG A 23 -13.30 18.61 32.38
CA ARG A 23 -13.01 20.05 32.42
C ARG A 23 -12.01 20.46 33.52
N LYS A 24 -11.75 19.61 34.51
CA LYS A 24 -10.84 19.91 35.63
C LYS A 24 -9.36 19.66 35.32
N LEU A 25 -9.02 18.98 34.22
CA LEU A 25 -7.64 18.57 33.92
C LEU A 25 -6.93 19.42 32.86
N GLY A 26 -7.55 20.45 32.28
CA GLY A 26 -6.83 21.44 31.45
C GLY A 26 -6.11 20.92 30.18
N ILE A 27 -6.39 19.70 29.72
CA ILE A 27 -5.70 19.06 28.57
C ILE A 27 -6.65 18.96 27.37
N LEU A 28 -7.11 20.06 26.77
CA LEU A 28 -7.62 20.02 25.38
C LEU A 28 -7.52 21.39 24.69
N PRO A 29 -6.81 21.49 23.55
CA PRO A 29 -6.91 22.66 22.67
C PRO A 29 -8.16 22.53 21.78
N PHE A 30 -8.96 23.60 21.75
CA PHE A 30 -10.13 23.86 20.88
C PHE A 30 -11.40 23.00 21.03
N PRO A 31 -12.61 23.61 20.97
CA PRO A 31 -13.87 22.89 21.04
C PRO A 31 -14.16 22.25 19.68
N LEU A 32 -13.73 21.00 19.50
CA LEU A 32 -14.36 20.14 18.50
C LEU A 32 -15.83 19.96 18.91
N SER A 33 -16.77 20.17 17.97
CA SER A 33 -18.21 20.01 18.23
C SER A 33 -18.49 18.63 18.85
N LYS A 34 -19.48 18.52 19.76
CA LYS A 34 -19.89 17.24 20.37
C LYS A 34 -20.07 16.14 19.30
N ARG A 35 -20.55 16.53 18.11
CA ARG A 35 -20.71 15.67 16.93
C ARG A 35 -19.38 15.20 16.32
N ALA A 36 -18.34 16.02 16.29
CA ALA A 36 -16.99 15.60 15.85
C ALA A 36 -16.32 14.65 16.86
N VAL A 37 -16.52 14.86 18.16
CA VAL A 37 -16.01 13.96 19.22
C VAL A 37 -16.73 12.60 19.17
N ILE A 38 -18.06 12.62 19.08
CA ILE A 38 -18.89 11.40 18.94
C ILE A 38 -18.54 10.66 17.65
N ASN A 39 -18.43 11.34 16.49
CA ASN A 39 -18.03 10.70 15.24
C ASN A 39 -16.60 10.14 15.28
N ARG A 40 -15.68 10.77 16.02
CA ARG A 40 -14.29 10.29 16.22
C ARG A 40 -14.24 9.07 17.17
N ILE A 41 -15.19 8.94 18.09
CA ILE A 41 -15.35 7.77 18.96
C ILE A 41 -16.08 6.63 18.22
N TYR A 42 -17.19 6.91 17.53
CA TYR A 42 -17.94 5.92 16.75
C TYR A 42 -17.13 5.36 15.57
N ASN A 43 -16.32 6.18 14.87
CA ASN A 43 -15.39 5.68 13.84
C ASN A 43 -14.28 4.76 14.40
N ARG A 44 -14.01 4.77 15.71
CA ARG A 44 -13.03 3.85 16.30
C ARG A 44 -13.57 2.42 16.43
N TYR A 45 -14.89 2.23 16.51
CA TYR A 45 -15.50 0.93 16.73
C TYR A 45 -16.12 0.29 15.48
N THR A 46 -16.43 1.06 14.44
CA THR A 46 -16.90 0.53 13.15
C THR A 46 -15.74 0.39 12.15
N MET A 47 -14.84 -0.56 12.39
CA MET A 47 -13.71 -0.77 11.48
C MET A 47 -14.18 -1.37 10.14
N GLY A 48 -13.90 -0.67 9.03
CA GLY A 48 -14.17 -1.19 7.69
C GLY A 48 -13.22 -2.33 7.29
N ALA A 49 -13.68 -3.22 6.39
CA ALA A 49 -12.92 -4.39 5.93
C ALA A 49 -11.47 -4.08 5.47
N TYR A 50 -11.26 -2.94 4.80
CA TYR A 50 -9.93 -2.51 4.35
C TYR A 50 -8.95 -2.22 5.48
N LYS A 51 -9.45 -1.86 6.66
CA LYS A 51 -8.61 -1.61 7.82
C LYS A 51 -7.98 -2.90 8.33
N TYR A 52 -8.74 -4.00 8.35
CA TYR A 52 -8.21 -5.33 8.67
C TYR A 52 -7.15 -5.79 7.66
N LEU A 53 -7.40 -5.57 6.36
CA LEU A 53 -6.42 -5.89 5.32
C LEU A 53 -5.13 -5.09 5.47
N GLU A 54 -5.23 -3.82 5.87
CA GLU A 54 -4.07 -3.00 6.17
C GLU A 54 -3.26 -3.55 7.35
N GLU A 55 -3.92 -3.93 8.45
CA GLU A 55 -3.25 -4.48 9.63
C GLU A 55 -2.58 -5.83 9.32
N LEU A 56 -3.22 -6.70 8.53
CA LEU A 56 -2.61 -7.93 8.02
C LEU A 56 -1.34 -7.64 7.21
N ALA A 57 -1.41 -6.67 6.29
CA ALA A 57 -0.28 -6.28 5.46
C ALA A 57 0.82 -5.51 6.23
N ARG A 58 0.53 -5.00 7.42
CA ARG A 58 1.52 -4.41 8.32
C ARG A 58 2.37 -5.50 8.95
N LYS A 59 1.75 -6.58 9.41
CA LYS A 59 2.41 -7.76 10.01
C LYS A 59 2.87 -8.78 8.95
N LYS A 60 3.78 -8.38 8.05
CA LYS A 60 4.29 -9.26 6.96
C LYS A 60 5.10 -10.45 7.44
N GLN A 61 5.67 -10.36 8.63
CA GLN A 61 6.47 -11.41 9.25
C GLN A 61 5.60 -12.40 10.03
N SER A 62 4.27 -12.36 9.99
CA SER A 62 3.44 -13.44 10.55
C SER A 62 3.51 -14.69 9.68
N ASP A 63 3.25 -15.87 10.24
CA ASP A 63 3.32 -17.15 9.52
C ASP A 63 2.34 -17.19 8.35
N VAL A 64 1.12 -16.69 8.54
CA VAL A 64 0.09 -16.58 7.50
C VAL A 64 0.58 -15.69 6.34
N SER A 65 1.11 -14.51 6.65
CA SER A 65 1.61 -13.57 5.63
C SER A 65 2.82 -14.13 4.89
N ARG A 66 3.77 -14.75 5.61
CA ARG A 66 4.96 -15.37 5.01
C ARG A 66 4.58 -16.51 4.08
N PHE A 67 3.65 -17.37 4.49
CA PHE A 67 3.14 -18.46 3.66
C PHE A 67 2.54 -17.94 2.36
N LEU A 68 1.62 -16.96 2.44
CA LEU A 68 0.98 -16.37 1.26
C LEU A 68 1.99 -15.68 0.33
N LEU A 69 2.96 -14.96 0.88
CA LEU A 69 4.02 -14.33 0.09
C LEU A 69 4.94 -15.37 -0.58
N ARG A 70 5.21 -16.51 0.08
CA ARG A 70 6.02 -17.58 -0.51
C ARG A 70 5.32 -18.22 -1.72
N VAL A 71 4.04 -18.56 -1.58
CA VAL A 71 3.22 -19.12 -2.67
C VAL A 71 3.13 -18.14 -3.85
N ARG A 72 2.82 -16.87 -3.59
CA ARG A 72 2.78 -15.84 -4.64
C ARG A 72 4.14 -15.61 -5.31
N CYS A 73 5.22 -15.66 -4.54
CA CYS A 73 6.56 -15.51 -5.11
C CYS A 73 6.87 -16.63 -6.09
N TRP A 74 6.47 -17.86 -5.77
CA TRP A 74 6.65 -19.00 -6.66
C TRP A 74 5.88 -18.81 -7.98
N GLU A 75 4.60 -18.40 -7.91
CA GLU A 75 3.79 -18.07 -9.10
C GLU A 75 4.48 -16.99 -9.97
N TYR A 76 4.95 -15.90 -9.35
CA TYR A 76 5.56 -14.78 -10.07
C TYR A 76 6.90 -15.10 -10.72
N ARG A 77 7.59 -16.18 -10.31
CA ARG A 77 8.81 -16.64 -10.99
C ARG A 77 8.50 -17.28 -12.33
N GLN A 78 7.39 -18.02 -12.41
CA GLN A 78 6.95 -18.71 -13.63
C GLN A 78 6.40 -17.72 -14.67
N LEU A 79 5.81 -16.63 -14.22
CA LEU A 79 5.26 -15.60 -15.10
C LEU A 79 6.35 -14.74 -15.76
N ASN A 80 5.98 -14.13 -16.89
CA ASN A 80 6.84 -13.20 -17.63
C ASN A 80 7.22 -11.97 -16.80
N VAL A 81 8.35 -11.34 -17.19
CA VAL A 81 8.92 -10.18 -16.48
C VAL A 81 7.91 -9.05 -16.29
N ILE A 82 7.10 -8.77 -17.32
CA ILE A 82 5.99 -7.81 -17.30
C ILE A 82 4.75 -8.50 -17.85
N HIS A 83 3.74 -8.68 -16.99
CA HIS A 83 2.46 -9.28 -17.36
C HIS A 83 1.30 -8.47 -16.79
N ARG A 84 0.15 -8.55 -17.45
CA ARG A 84 -1.09 -7.91 -16.99
C ARG A 84 -1.68 -8.72 -15.83
N ALA A 85 -2.08 -8.04 -14.76
CA ALA A 85 -2.83 -8.65 -13.67
C ALA A 85 -4.32 -8.39 -13.85
N SER A 86 -5.14 -9.43 -13.65
CA SER A 86 -6.60 -9.31 -13.78
C SER A 86 -7.21 -8.47 -12.65
N ARG A 87 -6.67 -8.59 -11.43
CA ARG A 87 -7.09 -7.87 -10.22
C ARG A 87 -5.85 -7.48 -9.41
N SER A 88 -5.98 -6.43 -8.59
CA SER A 88 -4.91 -6.05 -7.64
C SER A 88 -4.70 -7.15 -6.60
N SER A 89 -3.45 -7.48 -6.32
CA SER A 89 -3.10 -8.42 -5.25
C SER A 89 -3.33 -7.83 -3.85
N ARG A 90 -3.40 -6.49 -3.78
CA ARG A 90 -3.60 -5.69 -2.58
C ARG A 90 -4.64 -4.59 -2.83
N PRO A 91 -5.94 -4.88 -2.68
CA PRO A 91 -7.00 -3.92 -2.95
C PRO A 91 -7.02 -2.74 -1.98
N ASP A 92 -6.53 -2.93 -0.75
CA ASP A 92 -6.33 -1.89 0.27
C ASP A 92 -5.37 -0.81 -0.21
N LYS A 93 -4.19 -1.23 -0.68
CA LYS A 93 -3.10 -0.33 -1.06
C LYS A 93 -3.38 0.32 -2.42
N ALA A 94 -3.92 -0.45 -3.36
CA ALA A 94 -4.28 0.06 -4.68
C ALA A 94 -5.30 1.22 -4.57
N ARG A 95 -6.36 1.04 -3.77
CA ARG A 95 -7.38 2.09 -3.55
C ARG A 95 -6.79 3.37 -2.97
N ARG A 96 -5.90 3.25 -1.98
CA ARG A 96 -5.20 4.40 -1.39
C ARG A 96 -4.37 5.18 -2.40
N LEU A 97 -3.84 4.51 -3.42
CA LEU A 97 -3.02 5.10 -4.47
C LEU A 97 -3.82 5.55 -5.70
N GLY A 98 -5.15 5.50 -5.64
CA GLY A 98 -6.04 6.02 -6.67
C GLY A 98 -6.62 4.98 -7.64
N TYR A 99 -6.34 3.69 -7.46
CA TYR A 99 -6.99 2.65 -8.25
C TYR A 99 -8.49 2.59 -7.94
N LYS A 100 -9.31 2.60 -9.00
CA LYS A 100 -10.75 2.33 -8.93
C LYS A 100 -11.05 1.14 -9.83
N ALA A 101 -11.93 0.25 -9.37
CA ALA A 101 -12.39 -0.89 -10.15
C ALA A 101 -13.44 -0.44 -11.18
N LYS A 102 -13.01 0.34 -12.17
CA LYS A 102 -13.80 0.78 -13.31
C LYS A 102 -13.01 0.53 -14.60
N GLN A 103 -13.69 0.51 -15.73
CA GLN A 103 -13.03 0.46 -17.03
C GLN A 103 -12.11 1.68 -17.20
N GLY A 104 -10.98 1.47 -17.87
CA GLY A 104 -9.93 2.49 -18.04
C GLY A 104 -8.79 2.41 -17.01
N PHE A 105 -8.91 1.60 -15.96
CA PHE A 105 -7.77 1.25 -15.10
C PHE A 105 -7.22 -0.12 -15.43
N VAL A 106 -5.90 -0.24 -15.51
CA VAL A 106 -5.21 -1.52 -15.71
C VAL A 106 -4.08 -1.66 -14.71
N ILE A 107 -3.84 -2.90 -14.29
CA ILE A 107 -2.74 -3.21 -13.38
C ILE A 107 -1.75 -4.14 -14.09
N TYR A 108 -0.48 -3.77 -14.03
CA TYR A 108 0.62 -4.60 -14.51
C TYR A 108 1.52 -5.02 -13.36
N ARG A 109 1.96 -6.27 -13.38
CA ARG A 109 2.99 -6.80 -12.48
C ARG A 109 4.33 -6.76 -13.20
N ILE A 110 5.35 -6.29 -12.48
CA ILE A 110 6.71 -6.24 -12.98
C ILE A 110 7.70 -6.73 -11.92
N ARG A 111 8.68 -7.52 -12.36
CA ARG A 111 9.84 -7.88 -11.55
C ARG A 111 11.05 -7.02 -11.91
N VAL A 112 11.75 -6.52 -10.89
CA VAL A 112 12.99 -5.74 -11.01
C VAL A 112 14.09 -6.44 -10.22
N ARG A 113 15.26 -6.63 -10.85
CA ARG A 113 16.39 -7.30 -10.22
C ARG A 113 16.91 -6.47 -9.04
N ARG A 114 17.20 -7.14 -7.93
CA ARG A 114 17.78 -6.55 -6.72
C ARG A 114 19.28 -6.36 -6.90
N GLY A 115 19.86 -5.48 -6.09
CA GLY A 115 21.29 -5.21 -6.05
C GLY A 115 21.65 -3.81 -6.53
N GLY A 116 22.97 -3.56 -6.58
CA GLY A 116 23.55 -2.34 -7.15
C GLY A 116 23.55 -2.36 -8.68
N ARG A 117 24.11 -1.30 -9.27
CA ARG A 117 24.26 -1.19 -10.72
C ARG A 117 25.73 -1.17 -11.06
N LYS A 118 26.21 -2.25 -11.69
CA LYS A 118 27.56 -2.31 -12.26
C LYS A 118 27.69 -1.27 -13.37
N ARG A 119 28.82 -0.55 -13.41
CA ARG A 119 29.15 0.32 -14.56
C ARG A 119 29.36 -0.55 -15.81
N PRO A 120 28.75 -0.21 -16.96
CA PRO A 120 29.01 -0.93 -18.20
C PRO A 120 30.38 -0.50 -18.75
N VAL A 121 31.44 -1.15 -18.28
CA VAL A 121 32.81 -0.97 -18.79
C VAL A 121 33.35 -2.30 -19.31
N PRO A 122 33.99 -2.33 -20.48
CA PRO A 122 34.61 -3.55 -21.00
C PRO A 122 35.73 -3.99 -20.04
N LYS A 123 35.74 -5.29 -19.70
CA LYS A 123 36.73 -5.91 -18.78
C LYS A 123 36.89 -5.26 -17.39
N GLY A 124 36.03 -4.32 -16.99
CA GLY A 124 36.22 -3.59 -15.74
C GLY A 124 37.29 -2.49 -15.79
N ALA A 125 37.88 -2.24 -16.97
CA ALA A 125 38.90 -1.22 -17.15
C ALA A 125 38.22 0.15 -17.31
N THR A 126 38.42 1.01 -16.32
CA THR A 126 38.01 2.41 -16.39
C THR A 126 39.28 3.24 -16.54
N TYR A 127 39.51 3.81 -17.71
CA TYR A 127 40.66 4.69 -17.92
C TYR A 127 40.40 6.05 -17.25
N GLY A 128 41.43 6.65 -16.65
CA GLY A 128 41.34 8.00 -16.08
C GLY A 128 41.96 8.10 -14.69
N LYS A 129 41.42 8.99 -13.86
CA LYS A 129 41.89 9.20 -12.49
C LYS A 129 41.36 8.10 -11.56
N PRO A 130 42.13 7.65 -10.55
CA PRO A 130 41.74 6.57 -9.62
C PRO A 130 40.36 6.75 -8.96
N VAL A 131 39.96 8.00 -8.71
CA VAL A 131 38.65 8.34 -8.12
C VAL A 131 37.46 7.84 -8.97
N ASN A 132 37.61 7.77 -10.29
CA ASN A 132 36.54 7.41 -11.21
C ASN A 132 36.54 5.94 -11.62
N GLU A 133 37.50 5.15 -11.10
CA GLU A 133 37.71 3.76 -11.50
C GLU A 133 36.75 2.76 -10.84
N GLY A 134 35.89 3.21 -9.93
CA GLY A 134 34.88 2.35 -9.29
C GLY A 134 33.89 1.72 -10.28
N VAL A 135 33.73 0.39 -10.22
CA VAL A 135 32.84 -0.38 -11.11
C VAL A 135 31.69 -1.09 -10.38
N SER A 136 31.98 -1.76 -9.26
CA SER A 136 31.05 -2.72 -8.61
C SER A 136 30.17 -2.10 -7.52
N GLN A 137 30.73 -1.24 -6.66
CA GLN A 137 30.05 -0.68 -5.49
C GLN A 137 29.15 0.53 -5.80
N LEU A 138 28.85 0.75 -7.08
CA LEU A 138 27.99 1.86 -7.52
C LEU A 138 26.51 1.54 -7.27
N LYS A 139 25.83 2.51 -6.65
CA LYS A 139 24.38 2.48 -6.43
C LYS A 139 23.67 3.22 -7.56
N TYR A 140 22.50 2.73 -7.93
CA TYR A 140 21.68 3.45 -8.90
C TYR A 140 21.01 4.66 -8.25
N GLN A 141 20.97 5.78 -8.96
CA GLN A 141 20.42 7.04 -8.46
C GLN A 141 18.90 6.97 -8.22
N ARG A 142 18.18 6.21 -9.06
CA ARG A 142 16.72 6.04 -8.93
C ARG A 142 16.40 4.80 -8.11
N SER A 143 15.24 4.84 -7.45
CA SER A 143 14.73 3.66 -6.74
C SER A 143 14.31 2.54 -7.71
N LEU A 144 14.29 1.30 -7.21
CA LEU A 144 13.79 0.14 -7.97
C LEU A 144 12.31 0.29 -8.36
N ARG A 145 11.54 1.04 -7.55
CA ARG A 145 10.14 1.37 -7.84
C ARG A 145 10.01 2.28 -9.06
N SER A 146 10.81 3.34 -9.14
CA SER A 146 10.84 4.24 -10.30
C SER A 146 11.29 3.49 -11.57
N THR A 147 12.26 2.58 -11.43
CA THR A 147 12.69 1.72 -12.55
C THR A 147 11.56 0.78 -13.02
N ALA A 148 10.73 0.30 -12.10
CA ALA A 148 9.58 -0.53 -12.43
C ALA A 148 8.53 0.26 -13.24
N GLU A 149 8.20 1.46 -12.78
CA GLU A 149 7.25 2.37 -13.46
C GLU A 149 7.73 2.71 -14.88
N GLU A 150 9.00 3.08 -15.03
CA GLU A 150 9.59 3.43 -16.33
C GLU A 150 9.55 2.24 -17.31
N ARG A 151 9.85 1.03 -16.85
CA ARG A 151 9.79 -0.18 -17.70
C ARG A 151 8.38 -0.50 -18.15
N VAL A 152 7.38 -0.35 -17.27
CA VAL A 152 5.97 -0.58 -17.61
C VAL A 152 5.47 0.53 -18.55
N GLY A 153 5.80 1.78 -18.28
CA GLY A 153 5.43 2.92 -19.14
C GLY A 153 6.00 2.80 -20.56
N ARG A 154 7.24 2.31 -20.69
CA ARG A 154 7.83 2.02 -22.02
C ARG A 154 7.11 0.88 -22.74
N LYS A 155 6.68 -0.17 -22.03
CA LYS A 155 5.94 -1.30 -22.64
C LYS A 155 4.51 -0.92 -23.02
N CYS A 156 3.85 -0.11 -22.21
CA CYS A 156 2.46 0.30 -22.39
C CYS A 156 2.38 1.80 -22.72
N ALA A 157 2.99 2.22 -23.82
CA ALA A 157 3.14 3.63 -24.18
C ALA A 157 1.82 4.40 -24.33
N ASN A 158 0.72 3.70 -24.65
CA ASN A 158 -0.61 4.29 -24.81
C ASN A 158 -1.31 4.57 -23.47
N LEU A 159 -0.80 4.03 -22.36
CA LEU A 159 -1.37 4.20 -21.02
C LEU A 159 -0.51 5.14 -20.18
N ARG A 160 -1.13 5.75 -19.15
CA ARG A 160 -0.45 6.70 -18.27
C ARG A 160 -0.19 6.06 -16.92
N VAL A 161 1.05 6.11 -16.45
CA VAL A 161 1.39 5.60 -15.11
C VAL A 161 0.80 6.53 -14.04
N LEU A 162 -0.11 6.00 -13.22
CA LEU A 162 -0.66 6.73 -12.08
C LEU A 162 0.25 6.56 -10.85
N ASN A 163 0.49 5.32 -10.44
CA ASN A 163 1.26 5.01 -9.26
C ASN A 163 1.68 3.54 -9.26
N SER A 164 2.52 3.14 -8.32
CA SER A 164 2.90 1.73 -8.12
C SER A 164 2.98 1.35 -6.65
N TYR A 165 2.97 0.06 -6.34
CA TYR A 165 3.21 -0.43 -4.98
C TYR A 165 3.94 -1.76 -4.96
N TRP A 166 4.64 -2.00 -3.85
CA TRP A 166 5.33 -3.25 -3.58
C TRP A 166 4.35 -4.36 -3.23
N ILE A 167 4.57 -5.54 -3.80
CA ILE A 167 3.76 -6.73 -3.54
C ILE A 167 4.58 -7.78 -2.80
N ASN A 168 5.77 -8.08 -3.31
CA ASN A 168 6.58 -9.20 -2.86
C ASN A 168 8.06 -9.00 -3.16
N GLN A 169 8.92 -9.79 -2.52
CA GLN A 169 10.34 -9.82 -2.81
C GLN A 169 10.91 -11.22 -2.64
N ASP A 170 11.84 -11.56 -3.50
CA ASP A 170 12.68 -12.75 -3.44
C ASP A 170 14.14 -12.33 -3.25
N ALA A 171 15.06 -13.27 -3.07
CA ALA A 171 16.50 -12.99 -3.01
C ALA A 171 16.98 -12.17 -4.23
N THR A 172 16.57 -12.55 -5.44
CA THR A 172 17.06 -11.96 -6.69
C THR A 172 16.20 -10.80 -7.22
N TYR A 173 14.88 -10.79 -6.93
CA TYR A 173 13.94 -9.84 -7.55
C TYR A 173 13.03 -9.16 -6.53
N LYS A 174 12.60 -7.93 -6.82
CA LYS A 174 11.47 -7.25 -6.18
C LYS A 174 10.32 -7.14 -7.17
N TYR A 175 9.10 -7.37 -6.67
CA TYR A 175 7.88 -7.36 -7.47
C TYR A 175 7.03 -6.14 -7.12
N TYR A 176 6.60 -5.42 -8.16
CA TYR A 176 5.76 -4.24 -8.06
C TYR A 176 4.51 -4.41 -8.92
N GLU A 177 3.41 -3.83 -8.45
CA GLU A 177 2.19 -3.64 -9.22
C GLU A 177 2.14 -2.16 -9.61
N VAL A 178 2.03 -1.89 -10.91
CA VAL A 178 1.93 -0.55 -11.48
C VAL A 178 0.50 -0.35 -11.94
N ILE A 179 -0.11 0.73 -11.49
CA ILE A 179 -1.44 1.20 -11.86
C ILE A 179 -1.26 2.11 -13.07
N LEU A 180 -1.93 1.73 -14.16
CA LEU A 180 -2.06 2.46 -15.40
C LEU A 180 -3.52 2.91 -15.60
#